data_AF-A0A967ECP0-F1
#
_entry.id   AF-A0A967ECP0-F1
#
_cell.length_a   1.000
_cell.length_b   1.000
_cell.length_c   1.000
_cell.angle_alpha   90.00
_cell.angle_beta   90.00
_cell.angle_gamma   90.00
#
_symmetry.space_group_name_H-M   'P 1'
#
loop_
_entity.id
_entity.type
_entity.pdbx_description
1 polymer ?
#
loop_
_entity_poly.entity_id
_entity_poly.type
_entity_poly.pdbx_seq_one_letter_code
_entity_poly.pdbx_strand_id
1 'polypeptide(L)'
;MTKKFAPDRRESLDSQIVALAARGASIRRIAEMTGVSRSYTHRALVAVRDRNSRISDIRRECGGQPLAPGSNISCVAIGLRPYSPF
;
A
#
# COMPACT_ATOMS: atom_id res chain seq x y z
N MET A 1 4.94 -20.46 23.01
CA MET A 1 3.82 -20.51 22.04
C MET A 1 3.33 -19.08 21.81
N THR A 2 3.69 -18.47 20.68
CA THR A 2 3.32 -17.07 20.39
C THR A 2 1.81 -17.01 20.17
N LYS A 3 1.06 -16.37 21.09
CA LYS A 3 -0.40 -16.18 20.95
C LYS A 3 -0.64 -15.48 19.61
N LYS A 4 -1.17 -16.21 18.63
CA LYS A 4 -1.63 -15.63 17.37
C LYS A 4 -2.76 -14.67 17.73
N PHE A 5 -2.68 -13.43 17.26
CA PHE A 5 -3.76 -12.47 17.42
C PHE A 5 -5.05 -13.06 16.83
N ALA A 6 -6.19 -12.80 17.46
CA ALA A 6 -7.48 -13.07 16.86
C ALA A 6 -7.55 -12.37 15.47
N PRO A 7 -8.20 -12.99 14.46
CA PRO A 7 -8.20 -12.50 13.09
C PRO A 7 -8.63 -11.03 12.97
N ASP A 8 -9.70 -10.65 13.67
CA ASP A 8 -10.24 -9.27 13.64
C ASP A 8 -9.25 -8.25 14.22
N ARG A 9 -8.55 -8.65 15.29
CA ARG A 9 -7.51 -7.82 15.92
C ARG A 9 -6.29 -7.68 15.01
N ARG A 10 -5.96 -8.73 14.27
CA ARG A 10 -4.86 -8.72 13.30
C ARG A 10 -5.14 -7.76 12.14
N GLU A 11 -6.35 -7.80 11.59
CA GLU A 11 -6.73 -6.93 10.48
C GLU A 11 -6.74 -5.45 10.88
N SER A 12 -7.23 -5.14 12.08
CA SER A 12 -7.16 -3.80 12.67
C SER A 12 -5.71 -3.33 12.87
N LEU A 13 -4.84 -4.19 13.40
CA LEU A 13 -3.41 -3.88 13.60
C LEU A 13 -2.68 -3.66 12.28
N ASP A 14 -2.88 -4.54 11.30
CA ASP A 14 -2.25 -4.43 9.98
C ASP A 14 -2.68 -3.12 9.30
N SER A 15 -3.96 -2.73 9.41
CA SER A 15 -4.48 -1.45 8.90
C SER A 15 -3.84 -0.24 9.58
N GLN A 16 -3.70 -0.27 10.90
CA GLN A 16 -3.02 0.79 11.66
C GLN A 16 -1.53 0.91 11.27
N ILE A 17 -0.84 -0.21 11.13
CA ILE A 17 0.58 -0.25 10.71
C ILE A 17 0.74 0.41 9.33
N VAL A 18 -0.12 0.09 8.37
CA VAL A 18 -0.10 0.67 7.03
C VAL A 18 -0.37 2.17 7.08
N ALA A 19 -1.36 2.62 7.84
CA ALA A 19 -1.69 4.04 7.97
C ALA A 19 -0.52 4.85 8.56
N LEU A 20 0.19 4.29 9.54
CA LEU A 20 1.36 4.94 10.13
C LEU A 20 2.55 4.97 9.18
N ALA A 21 2.79 3.89 8.43
CA ALA A 21 3.84 3.86 7.42
C ALA A 21 3.57 4.85 6.28
N ALA A 22 2.31 5.00 5.85
CA ALA A 22 1.92 5.99 4.85
C ALA A 22 2.17 7.44 5.31
N ARG A 23 2.18 7.69 6.62
CA ARG A 23 2.56 8.98 7.24
C ARG A 23 4.08 9.16 7.43
N GLY A 24 4.90 8.23 6.92
CA GLY A 24 6.36 8.28 7.00
C GLY A 24 6.96 7.76 8.32
N ALA A 25 6.19 7.09 9.18
CA ALA A 25 6.72 6.54 10.42
C ALA A 25 7.67 5.36 10.16
N SER A 26 8.80 5.31 10.88
CA SER A 26 9.75 4.19 10.79
C SER A 26 9.20 2.92 11.42
N ILE A 27 9.70 1.74 11.01
CA ILE A 27 9.32 0.43 11.59
C ILE A 27 9.44 0.43 13.11
N ARG A 28 10.51 1.03 13.64
CA ARG A 28 10.74 1.17 15.08
C ARG A 28 9.64 1.99 15.73
N ARG A 29 9.34 3.16 15.18
CA ARG A 29 8.29 4.07 15.69
C ARG A 29 6.92 3.40 15.67
N ILE A 30 6.60 2.69 14.60
CA ILE A 30 5.32 1.96 14.45
C ILE A 30 5.22 0.85 15.51
N ALA A 31 6.27 0.08 15.71
CA ALA A 31 6.32 -0.97 16.73
C ALA A 31 6.09 -0.41 18.14
N GLU A 32 6.72 0.73 18.46
CA GLU A 32 6.52 1.44 19.73
C GLU A 32 5.07 1.94 19.89
N MET A 33 4.46 2.48 18.84
CA MET A 33 3.08 3.01 18.88
C MET A 33 2.00 1.94 18.95
N THR A 34 2.21 0.80 18.30
CA THR A 34 1.22 -0.28 18.19
C THR A 34 1.43 -1.39 19.22
N GLY A 35 2.55 -1.37 19.95
CA GLY A 35 2.89 -2.38 20.95
C GLY A 35 3.24 -3.76 20.38
N VAL A 36 3.56 -3.84 19.09
CA VAL A 36 3.94 -5.09 18.41
C VAL A 36 5.45 -5.12 18.14
N SER A 37 5.99 -6.31 17.87
CA SER A 37 7.42 -6.45 17.57
C SER A 37 7.77 -5.85 16.21
N ARG A 38 9.00 -5.33 16.08
CA ARG A 38 9.54 -4.80 14.81
C ARG A 38 9.42 -5.81 13.67
N SER A 39 9.68 -7.09 13.95
CA SER A 39 9.56 -8.17 12.96
C SER A 39 8.13 -8.37 12.48
N TYR A 40 7.14 -8.19 13.37
CA TYR A 40 5.73 -8.24 12.98
C TYR A 40 5.37 -7.08 12.06
N THR A 41 5.74 -5.85 12.44
CA THR A 41 5.55 -4.63 11.63
C THR A 41 6.15 -4.79 10.23
N HIS A 42 7.39 -5.29 10.14
CA HIS A 42 8.04 -5.53 8.85
C HIS A 42 7.26 -6.52 7.98
N ARG A 43 6.83 -7.66 8.54
CA ARG A 43 6.04 -8.66 7.79
C ARG A 43 4.70 -8.11 7.31
N ALA A 44 4.02 -7.31 8.14
CA ALA A 44 2.75 -6.68 7.76
C ALA A 44 2.94 -5.75 6.55
N LEU A 45 3.98 -4.92 6.56
CA LEU A 45 4.29 -4.02 5.44
C LEU A 45 4.68 -4.78 4.16
N VAL A 46 5.48 -5.85 4.28
CA VAL A 46 5.85 -6.69 3.14
C VAL A 46 4.62 -7.36 2.52
N ALA A 47 3.72 -7.91 3.34
CA ALA A 47 2.49 -8.55 2.85
C ALA A 47 1.55 -7.58 2.10
N VAL A 48 1.59 -6.29 2.44
CA VAL A 48 0.84 -5.25 1.72
C VAL A 48 1.51 -4.90 0.41
N ARG A 49 2.85 -4.76 0.40
CA ARG A 49 3.61 -4.53 -0.83
C ARG A 49 3.41 -5.65 -1.84
N ASP A 50 3.43 -6.90 -1.38
CA ASP A 50 3.22 -8.10 -2.20
C ASP A 50 1.80 -8.18 -2.79
N ARG A 51 0.79 -7.79 -2.01
CA ARG A 51 -0.58 -7.62 -2.53
C ARG A 51 -0.66 -6.54 -3.61
N ASN A 52 0.04 -5.42 -3.42
CA ASN A 52 0.05 -4.32 -4.39
C ASN A 52 0.80 -4.67 -5.68
N SER A 53 1.90 -5.43 -5.61
CA SER A 53 2.56 -5.96 -6.81
C SER A 53 1.65 -6.91 -7.57
N ARG A 54 0.97 -7.82 -6.88
CA ARG A 54 0.01 -8.73 -7.50
C ARG A 54 -1.15 -7.99 -8.19
N ILE A 55 -1.69 -6.94 -7.58
CA ILE A 55 -2.70 -6.08 -8.21
C ILE A 55 -2.13 -5.39 -9.46
N SER A 56 -0.87 -4.95 -9.41
CA SER A 56 -0.19 -4.33 -10.56
C SER A 56 0.02 -5.33 -11.70
N ASP A 57 0.33 -6.58 -11.40
CA ASP A 57 0.47 -7.64 -12.39
C ASP A 57 -0.88 -8.01 -13.02
N ILE A 58 -1.96 -8.14 -12.22
CA ILE A 58 -3.33 -8.34 -12.73
C ILE A 58 -3.72 -7.18 -13.66
N ARG A 59 -3.43 -5.93 -13.29
CA ARG A 59 -3.70 -4.77 -14.17
C ARG A 59 -2.93 -4.87 -15.49
N ARG A 60 -1.68 -5.33 -15.46
CA ARG A 60 -0.87 -5.56 -16.67
C ARG A 60 -1.48 -6.66 -17.54
N GLU A 61 -1.91 -7.77 -16.94
CA GLU A 61 -2.56 -8.90 -17.63
C GLU A 61 -3.91 -8.51 -18.24
N CYS A 62 -4.68 -7.63 -17.58
CA CYS A 62 -5.92 -7.07 -18.10
C CYS A 62 -5.72 -5.92 -19.12
N GLY A 63 -4.50 -5.69 -19.60
CA GLY A 63 -4.20 -4.66 -20.60
C GLY A 63 -4.13 -3.23 -20.06
N GLY A 64 -4.19 -3.03 -18.75
CA GLY A 64 -3.98 -1.75 -18.06
C GLY A 64 -2.51 -1.35 -17.98
N GLN A 65 -1.81 -1.41 -19.11
CA GLN A 65 -0.43 -0.95 -19.20
C GLN A 65 -0.40 0.59 -19.17
N PRO A 66 0.58 1.20 -18.47
CA PRO A 66 0.78 2.64 -18.58
C PRO A 66 1.05 3.04 -20.02
N LEU A 67 0.57 4.22 -20.41
CA LEU A 67 0.87 4.79 -21.71
C LEU A 67 2.39 4.91 -21.89
N ALA A 68 2.88 4.54 -23.07
CA ALA A 68 4.30 4.68 -23.39
C ALA A 68 4.73 6.16 -23.25
N PRO A 69 5.96 6.44 -22.79
CA PRO A 69 6.49 7.80 -22.79
C PRO A 69 6.39 8.41 -24.20
N GLY A 70 5.84 9.63 -24.31
CA GLY A 70 5.59 10.27 -25.61
C GLY A 70 4.31 9.84 -26.31
N SER A 71 3.39 9.13 -25.65
CA SER A 71 2.06 8.84 -26.20
C SER A 71 1.30 10.13 -26.53
N ASN A 72 0.67 10.17 -27.71
CA ASN A 72 -0.19 11.28 -28.14
C ASN A 72 -1.54 11.33 -27.39
N ILE A 73 -1.79 10.39 -26.49
CA ILE A 73 -3.00 10.33 -25.68
C ILE A 73 -2.88 11.37 -24.55
N SER A 74 -3.68 12.43 -24.64
CA SER A 74 -3.72 13.49 -23.64
C SER A 74 -4.39 13.02 -22.35
N CYS A 75 -4.07 13.67 -21.21
CA CYS A 75 -4.73 13.39 -19.92
C CYS A 75 -6.26 13.51 -20.02
N VAL A 76 -6.76 14.45 -20.83
CA VAL A 76 -8.20 14.65 -21.07
C VAL A 76 -8.82 13.43 -21.75
N ALA A 77 -8.12 12.82 -22.71
CA ALA A 77 -8.62 11.65 -23.46
C ALA A 77 -8.80 10.42 -22.56
N ILE A 78 -8.11 10.35 -21.42
CA ILE A 78 -8.25 9.29 -20.40
C ILE A 78 -9.07 9.75 -19.19
N GLY A 79 -9.81 10.86 -19.32
CA GLY A 79 -10.70 11.36 -18.26
C GLY A 79 -9.98 11.98 -17.06
N LEU A 80 -8.66 12.15 -17.11
CA LEU A 80 -7.90 12.87 -16.09
C LEU A 80 -7.98 14.36 -16.38
N ARG A 81 -8.70 15.09 -15.51
CA ARG A 81 -8.67 16.56 -15.55
C ARG A 81 -7.34 17.01 -14.95
N PRO A 82 -6.59 17.90 -15.62
CA PRO A 82 -5.45 18.55 -14.98
C PRO A 82 -5.95 19.24 -13.71
N TYR A 83 -5.20 19.10 -12.63
CA TYR A 83 -5.48 19.80 -11.38
C TYR A 83 -5.38 21.31 -11.66
N SER A 84 -6.52 22.02 -11.60
CA SER A 84 -6.58 23.49 -11.65
C SER A 84 -6.49 24.01 -10.21
N PRO A 85 -5.43 24.75 -9.82
CA PRO A 85 -5.34 25.37 -8.51
C PRO A 85 -6.13 26.69 -8.40
N PHE A 86 -6.98 27.01 -9.39
CA PHE A 86 -7.84 28.20 -9.42
C PHE A 86 -9.31 27.81 -9.43
#